data_AF-A0A512RGJ7-F1
#
_entry.id   AF-A0A512RGJ7-F1
#
_cell.length_a   1.000
_cell.length_b   1.000
_cell.length_c   1.000
_cell.angle_alpha   90.00
_cell.angle_beta   90.00
_cell.angle_gamma   90.00
#
_symmetry.space_group_name_H-M   'P 1'
#
loop_
_entity.id
_entity.type
_entity.pdbx_description
1 polymer ?
#
loop_
_entity_poly.entity_id
_entity_poly.type
_entity_poly.pdbx_seq_one_letter_code
_entity_poly.pdbx_strand_id
1 'polypeptide(L)'
;MIETLFRDGKAFSVFPYRVIYMPARLTTNKYPVQAGFSVSSRKFPRAVDRNRIKRLGRECYRLQKHQLYEALQADPTQLAVFFIYTDKKIPDFPTLRDKFSVILKRLVKENKMQKSVGKA
;
A
#
# COMPACT_ATOMS: atom_id res chain seq x y z
N MET A 1 -11.06 2.95 -11.82
CA MET A 1 -10.53 2.15 -10.69
C MET A 1 -9.59 2.94 -9.79
N ILE A 2 -8.58 3.64 -10.33
CA ILE A 2 -7.72 4.49 -9.50
C ILE A 2 -8.50 5.65 -8.85
N GLU A 3 -9.36 6.33 -9.61
CA GLU A 3 -10.17 7.46 -9.10
C GLU A 3 -11.11 7.03 -7.98
N THR A 4 -11.78 5.88 -8.12
CA THR A 4 -12.63 5.27 -7.09
C THR A 4 -11.85 5.00 -5.80
N LEU A 5 -10.63 4.48 -5.91
CA LEU A 5 -9.78 4.23 -4.74
C LEU A 5 -9.42 5.54 -4.01
N PHE A 6 -9.17 6.63 -4.74
CA PHE A 6 -8.89 7.93 -4.14
C PHE A 6 -10.13 8.62 -3.56
N ARG A 7 -11.32 8.31 -4.07
CA ARG A 7 -12.59 8.90 -3.63
C ARG A 7 -13.17 8.17 -2.42
N ASP A 8 -13.27 6.84 -2.51
CA ASP A 8 -14.02 6.00 -1.58
C ASP A 8 -13.12 5.14 -0.69
N GLY A 9 -11.82 5.09 -0.99
CA GLY A 9 -10.85 4.32 -0.23
C GLY A 9 -10.53 4.96 1.13
N LYS A 10 -10.34 4.10 2.14
CA LYS A 10 -9.85 4.55 3.45
C LYS A 10 -8.37 4.87 3.34
N ALA A 11 -7.94 5.88 4.10
CA ALA A 11 -6.55 6.30 4.11
C ALA A 11 -5.99 6.31 5.54
N PHE A 12 -4.74 5.92 5.67
CA PHE A 12 -3.95 6.17 6.87
C PHE A 12 -2.54 6.63 6.49
N SER A 13 -1.85 7.24 7.45
CA SER A 13 -0.48 7.71 7.26
C SER A 13 0.45 6.99 8.21
N VAL A 14 1.57 6.51 7.69
CA VAL A 14 2.75 6.06 8.45
C VAL A 14 3.94 6.69 7.73
N PHE A 15 4.48 7.77 8.29
CA PHE A 15 5.57 8.50 7.65
C PHE A 15 6.72 7.55 7.27
N PRO A 16 7.21 7.56 6.01
CA PRO A 16 6.98 8.59 4.98
C PRO A 16 5.87 8.29 3.95
N TYR A 17 5.00 7.32 4.20
CA TYR A 17 3.90 6.96 3.30
C TYR A 17 2.53 7.39 3.81
N ARG A 18 1.71 7.89 2.89
CA ARG A 18 0.26 7.85 3.01
C ARG A 18 -0.25 6.66 2.21
N VAL A 19 -1.07 5.82 2.81
CA VAL A 19 -1.59 4.59 2.22
C VAL A 19 -3.09 4.74 2.07
N ILE A 20 -3.58 4.48 0.87
CA ILE A 20 -5.00 4.44 0.55
C ILE A 20 -5.35 3.02 0.14
N TYR A 21 -6.43 2.48 0.67
CA TYR A 21 -6.81 1.10 0.43
C TYR A 21 -8.32 0.90 0.45
N MET A 22 -8.79 -0.08 -0.32
CA MET A 22 -10.20 -0.42 -0.43
C MET A 22 -10.35 -1.87 -0.93
N PRO A 23 -11.35 -2.62 -0.45
CA PRO A 23 -11.77 -3.85 -1.10
C PRO A 23 -12.16 -3.58 -2.55
N ALA A 24 -11.66 -4.38 -3.49
CA ALA A 24 -11.96 -4.20 -4.90
C ALA A 24 -11.92 -5.54 -5.62
N ARG A 25 -12.87 -5.79 -6.52
CA ARG A 25 -12.78 -6.91 -7.47
C ARG A 25 -11.71 -6.57 -8.49
N LEU A 26 -10.59 -7.29 -8.43
CA LEU A 26 -9.47 -7.11 -9.35
C LEU A 26 -9.72 -7.92 -10.62
N THR A 27 -9.20 -7.42 -11.74
CA THR A 27 -9.38 -8.03 -13.06
C THR A 27 -8.78 -9.43 -13.18
N THR A 28 -7.84 -9.79 -12.28
CA THR A 28 -7.23 -11.13 -12.22
C THR A 28 -7.36 -11.71 -10.81
N ASN A 29 -7.82 -12.96 -10.73
CA ASN A 29 -7.89 -13.70 -9.46
C ASN A 29 -6.55 -14.29 -9.03
N LYS A 30 -5.47 -14.06 -9.79
CA LYS A 30 -4.15 -14.62 -9.50
C LYS A 30 -3.52 -14.03 -8.22
N TYR A 31 -3.87 -12.79 -7.86
CA TYR A 31 -3.29 -12.12 -6.70
C TYR A 31 -4.38 -11.47 -5.84
N PRO A 32 -4.27 -11.60 -4.50
CA PRO A 32 -5.24 -11.01 -3.58
C PRO A 32 -5.09 -9.48 -3.43
N VAL A 33 -3.97 -8.91 -3.87
CA VAL A 33 -3.68 -7.48 -3.72
C VAL A 33 -3.15 -6.86 -5.01
N GLN A 34 -3.72 -5.72 -5.41
CA GLN A 34 -3.16 -4.83 -6.42
C GLN A 34 -2.57 -3.59 -5.75
N ALA A 35 -1.25 -3.43 -5.82
CA ALA A 35 -0.52 -2.34 -5.20
C ALA A 35 -0.01 -1.31 -6.23
N GLY A 36 -0.29 -0.03 -6.01
CA GLY A 36 0.25 1.09 -6.78
C GLY A 36 1.17 1.97 -5.93
N PHE A 37 2.11 2.67 -6.58
CA PHE A 37 3.08 3.54 -5.91
C PHE A 37 3.20 4.88 -6.64
N SER A 38 3.07 5.98 -5.89
CA SER A 38 3.31 7.33 -6.40
C SER A 38 4.34 8.09 -5.58
N VAL A 39 4.99 9.03 -6.25
CA VAL A 39 5.96 9.96 -5.68
C VAL A 39 5.69 11.32 -6.33
N SER A 40 5.73 12.39 -5.54
CA SER A 40 5.48 13.75 -6.04
C SER A 40 6.53 14.17 -7.07
N SER A 41 6.09 14.57 -8.27
CA SER A 41 6.93 15.21 -9.29
C SER A 41 7.42 16.59 -8.87
N ARG A 42 6.62 17.32 -8.06
CA ARG A 42 6.98 18.63 -7.52
C ARG A 42 8.15 18.55 -6.53
N LYS A 43 8.18 17.53 -5.65
CA LYS A 43 9.25 17.35 -4.67
C LYS A 43 10.51 16.72 -5.27
N PHE A 44 10.35 15.85 -6.26
CA PHE A 44 11.43 15.13 -6.91
C PHE A 44 11.37 15.35 -8.43
N PRO A 45 11.94 16.44 -8.95
CA PRO A 45 11.86 16.79 -10.37
C PRO A 45 12.63 15.80 -11.26
N ARG A 46 13.70 15.19 -10.74
CA ARG A 46 14.48 14.18 -11.46
C ARG A 46 13.74 12.83 -11.49
N ALA A 47 13.60 12.27 -12.69
CA ALA A 47 12.94 10.97 -12.88
C ALA A 47 13.68 9.82 -12.18
N VAL A 48 15.02 9.89 -12.15
CA VAL A 48 15.88 8.91 -11.47
C VAL A 48 15.57 8.81 -9.98
N ASP A 49 15.36 9.94 -9.30
CA ASP A 49 15.07 9.99 -7.86
C ASP A 49 13.68 9.39 -7.56
N ARG A 50 12.67 9.78 -8.35
CA ARG A 50 11.32 9.18 -8.24
C ARG A 50 11.36 7.68 -8.46
N ASN A 51 12.11 7.22 -9.45
CA ASN A 51 12.23 5.80 -9.77
C ASN A 51 12.97 5.05 -8.67
N ARG A 52 14.01 5.64 -8.07
CA ARG A 52 14.71 5.08 -6.91
C ARG A 52 13.77 4.89 -5.73
N ILE A 53 13.01 5.92 -5.35
CA ILE A 53 12.03 5.85 -4.25
C ILE A 53 10.98 4.77 -4.52
N LYS A 54 10.40 4.74 -5.73
CA LYS A 54 9.42 3.71 -6.11
C LYS A 54 10.02 2.29 -6.13
N ARG A 55 11.28 2.13 -6.55
CA ARG A 55 11.99 0.83 -6.53
C ARG A 55 12.19 0.36 -5.09
N LEU A 56 12.68 1.21 -4.20
CA LEU A 56 12.88 0.88 -2.78
C LEU A 56 11.56 0.48 -2.11
N GLY A 57 10.48 1.25 -2.33
CA GLY A 57 9.17 0.92 -1.77
C GLY A 57 8.61 -0.41 -2.29
N ARG A 58 8.76 -0.68 -3.59
CA ARG A 58 8.35 -1.97 -4.17
C ARG A 58 9.14 -3.15 -3.61
N GLU A 59 10.44 -3.00 -3.41
CA GLU A 59 11.26 -4.07 -2.82
C GLU A 59 10.86 -4.37 -1.38
N CYS A 60 10.64 -3.34 -0.55
CA CYS A 60 10.16 -3.52 0.83
C CYS A 60 8.81 -4.25 0.85
N TYR A 61 7.86 -3.81 0.01
CA TYR A 61 6.58 -4.50 -0.14
C TYR A 61 6.75 -5.96 -0.59
N ARG A 62 7.56 -6.21 -1.64
CA ARG A 62 7.76 -7.56 -2.19
C ARG A 62 8.29 -8.53 -1.13
N LEU A 63 9.22 -8.08 -0.28
CA LEU A 63 9.85 -8.91 0.75
C LEU A 63 8.92 -9.18 1.96
N GLN A 64 7.97 -8.29 2.25
CA GLN A 64 7.17 -8.36 3.48
C GLN A 64 5.68 -8.67 3.25
N LYS A 65 5.20 -8.69 2.00
CA LYS A 65 3.77 -8.87 1.66
C LYS A 65 3.16 -10.20 2.10
N HIS A 66 3.95 -11.21 2.43
CA HIS A 66 3.48 -12.56 2.78
C HIS A 66 2.41 -12.53 3.88
N GLN A 67 2.64 -11.77 4.94
CA GLN A 67 1.69 -11.63 6.06
C GLN A 67 0.33 -11.08 5.62
N LEU A 68 0.32 -10.13 4.67
CA LEU A 68 -0.92 -9.59 4.12
C LEU A 68 -1.61 -10.61 3.22
N TYR A 69 -0.86 -11.36 2.42
CA TYR A 69 -1.41 -12.37 1.52
C TYR A 69 -2.04 -13.53 2.28
N GLU A 70 -1.38 -14.03 3.33
CA GLU A 70 -1.93 -15.08 4.20
C GLU A 70 -3.26 -14.66 4.84
N ALA A 71 -3.33 -13.41 5.33
CA ALA A 71 -4.56 -12.86 5.89
C ALA A 71 -5.71 -12.72 4.88
N LEU A 72 -5.40 -12.63 3.58
CA LEU A 72 -6.38 -12.54 2.48
C LEU A 72 -6.65 -13.89 1.82
N GLN A 73 -5.83 -14.91 2.04
CA GLN A 73 -6.12 -16.28 1.61
C GLN A 73 -7.18 -16.94 2.48
N ALA A 74 -7.17 -16.64 3.78
CA ALA A 74 -8.19 -17.13 4.73
C ALA A 74 -9.59 -16.61 4.41
N ASP A 75 -9.71 -15.50 3.67
CA ASP A 75 -10.99 -14.90 3.27
C ASP A 75 -10.79 -14.12 1.96
N PRO A 76 -11.34 -14.61 0.82
CA PRO A 76 -10.94 -14.27 -0.56
C PRO A 76 -11.38 -12.88 -1.05
N THR A 77 -11.31 -11.89 -0.16
CA THR A 77 -11.51 -10.48 -0.52
C THR A 77 -10.25 -9.96 -1.19
N GLN A 78 -10.39 -9.42 -2.40
CA GLN A 78 -9.29 -8.75 -3.06
C GLN A 78 -9.17 -7.29 -2.61
N LEU A 79 -7.93 -6.79 -2.55
CA LEU A 79 -7.62 -5.47 -2.02
C LEU A 79 -6.85 -4.61 -3.03
N ALA A 80 -7.35 -3.40 -3.27
CA ALA A 80 -6.58 -2.36 -3.97
C ALA A 80 -5.87 -1.49 -2.93
N VAL A 81 -4.56 -1.30 -3.09
CA VAL A 81 -3.72 -0.49 -2.19
C VAL A 81 -2.88 0.48 -3.00
N PHE A 82 -2.76 1.71 -2.52
CA PHE A 82 -1.95 2.74 -3.14
C PHE A 82 -1.05 3.42 -2.11
N PHE A 83 0.26 3.41 -2.37
CA PHE A 83 1.29 4.01 -1.54
C PHE A 83 1.73 5.35 -2.12
N ILE A 84 1.58 6.41 -1.35
CA ILE A 84 1.95 7.78 -1.74
C ILE A 84 3.12 8.21 -0.87
N TYR A 85 4.28 8.43 -1.47
CA TYR A 85 5.43 8.94 -0.74
C TYR A 85 5.29 10.45 -0.48
N THR A 86 5.37 10.85 0.80
CA THR A 86 5.09 12.23 1.23
C THR A 86 6.33 12.98 1.72
N ASP A 87 7.44 12.31 1.97
CA ASP A 87 8.68 12.98 2.40
C ASP A 87 9.37 13.73 1.25
N LYS A 88 10.30 14.62 1.59
CA LYS A 88 11.13 15.42 0.66
C LYS A 88 12.54 14.84 0.49
N LYS A 89 12.92 13.81 1.24
CA LYS A 89 14.24 13.15 1.17
C LYS A 89 14.13 11.79 0.47
N ILE A 90 15.22 11.34 -0.14
CA ILE A 90 15.33 9.96 -0.65
C ILE A 90 15.59 9.06 0.58
N PRO A 91 14.76 8.05 0.83
CA PRO A 91 14.91 7.19 1.99
C PRO A 91 16.03 6.18 1.76
N ASP A 92 16.61 5.67 2.84
CA ASP A 92 17.43 4.47 2.84
C ASP A 92 16.54 3.22 2.94
N PHE A 93 17.11 2.07 2.56
CA PHE A 93 16.38 0.81 2.54
C PHE A 93 15.96 0.31 3.94
N PRO A 94 16.84 0.31 4.97
CA PRO A 94 16.49 -0.23 6.29
C PRO A 94 15.31 0.50 6.92
N THR A 95 15.34 1.84 6.95
CA THR A 95 14.24 2.64 7.50
C THR A 95 12.93 2.34 6.77
N LEU A 96 12.97 2.26 5.43
CA LEU A 96 11.76 1.99 4.65
C LEU A 96 11.18 0.61 4.93
N ARG A 97 12.04 -0.41 5.09
CA ARG A 97 11.64 -1.78 5.45
C ARG A 97 10.92 -1.84 6.78
N ASP A 98 11.39 -1.10 7.78
CA ASP A 98 10.73 -1.05 9.09
C ASP A 98 9.37 -0.37 9.00
N LYS A 99 9.27 0.73 8.24
CA LYS A 99 7.98 1.40 8.00
C LYS A 99 7.01 0.50 7.24
N PHE A 100 7.45 -0.28 6.25
CA PHE A 100 6.60 -1.24 5.55
C PHE A 100 6.10 -2.35 6.47
N SER A 101 6.89 -2.82 7.43
CA SER A 101 6.42 -3.79 8.44
C SER A 101 5.23 -3.22 9.21
N VAL A 102 5.32 -1.98 9.68
CA VAL A 102 4.24 -1.30 10.41
C VAL A 102 3.01 -1.11 9.53
N ILE A 103 3.21 -0.65 8.28
CA ILE A 103 2.14 -0.40 7.32
C ILE A 103 1.36 -1.69 7.00
N LEU A 104 2.06 -2.79 6.72
CA LEU A 104 1.44 -4.06 6.36
C LEU A 104 0.68 -4.68 7.54
N LYS A 105 1.25 -4.64 8.75
CA LYS A 105 0.53 -5.04 9.98
C LYS A 105 -0.74 -4.23 10.18
N ARG A 106 -0.67 -2.91 9.93
CA ARG A 106 -1.85 -2.05 10.00
C ARG A 106 -2.89 -2.41 8.93
N LEU A 107 -2.49 -2.65 7.68
CA LEU A 107 -3.41 -3.10 6.63
C LEU A 107 -4.14 -4.38 7.01
N VAL A 108 -3.44 -5.37 7.59
CA VAL A 108 -4.06 -6.61 8.07
C VAL A 108 -5.11 -6.31 9.15
N LYS A 109 -4.79 -5.43 10.12
CA LYS A 109 -5.73 -5.03 11.18
C LYS A 109 -6.96 -4.32 10.62
N GLU A 110 -6.76 -3.33 9.77
CA GLU A 110 -7.84 -2.53 9.19
C GLU A 110 -8.76 -3.38 8.30
N ASN A 111 -8.20 -4.33 7.55
CA ASN A 111 -8.98 -5.27 6.74
C ASN A 111 -9.91 -6.14 7.60
N LYS A 112 -9.45 -6.58 8.79
CA LYS A 112 -10.31 -7.30 9.74
C LYS A 112 -11.43 -6.41 10.29
N MET A 113 -11.13 -5.13 10.58
CA MET A 113 -12.11 -4.18 11.13
C MET A 113 -13.18 -3.74 10.11
N GLN A 114 -12.84 -3.58 8.83
CA GLN A 114 -13.84 -3.23 7.81
C GLN A 114 -14.94 -4.29 7.66
N LYS A 115 -14.64 -5.55 7.99
CA LYS A 115 -15.58 -6.66 7.90
C LYS A 115 -16.57 -6.74 9.07
N SER A 116 -16.28 -6.14 10.23
CA SER A 116 -17.23 -6.12 11.36
C SER A 116 -18.36 -5.11 11.16
N VAL A 117 -18.15 -4.09 10.32
CA VAL A 117 -19.13 -3.01 10.09
C VAL A 117 -20.10 -3.35 8.95
N GLY A 118 -19.71 -4.20 8.00
CA GLY A 118 -20.54 -4.60 6.86
C GLY A 118 -21.35 -5.89 7.05
N LYS A 119 -21.47 -6.40 8.29
CA LYS A 119 -22.15 -7.66 8.64
C LYS A 119 -23.46 -7.46 9.45
N ALA A 120 -23.99 -6.24 9.45
CA ALA A 120 -25.28 -5.89 10.04
C ALA A 120 -26.30 -5.61 8.92
#